data_AF-A0A5D0WTY8-F1
#
_entry.id   AF-A0A5D0WTY8-F1
#
_cell.length_a   1.000
_cell.length_b   1.000
_cell.length_c   1.000
_cell.angle_alpha   90.00
_cell.angle_beta   90.00
_cell.angle_gamma   90.00
#
_symmetry.space_group_name_H-M   'P 1'
#
loop_
_entity.id
_entity.type
_entity.pdbx_description
1 polymer ?
#
loop_
_entity_poly.entity_id
_entity_poly.type
_entity_poly.pdbx_seq_one_letter_code
_entity_poly.pdbx_strand_id
1 'polypeptide(L)'
;MRTLADGLANADHLAEALDIRVAKAVNCLGRLEEALANARFVVTGNAKVEPHVAKAAPALEEQCHKVAATMQGVLDAVDQTCVQRHGLRASVSIAQLQAESVCRFAADTIDGREDPETSSAATQALVQTLENGIDSMHTCLDDDRDQARHMSAQIKATESTLKVTTLLLRKWRSLIEKSDIRHEMEALLPVLDDALAGLVDELAGLHDTAEAFAGGVVAFESAELQRSLDTILSLNTVAA
;
A
#
# COMPACT_ATOMS: atom_id res chain seq x y z
N MET A 1 -2.18 -0.87 -24.32
CA MET A 1 -0.97 -0.08 -24.01
C MET A 1 -1.27 1.28 -23.38
N ARG A 2 -2.13 2.14 -23.96
CA ARG A 2 -2.49 3.45 -23.37
C ARG A 2 -3.09 3.36 -21.96
N THR A 3 -3.99 2.40 -21.75
CA THR A 3 -4.59 2.03 -20.45
C THR A 3 -3.58 1.60 -19.38
N LEU A 4 -2.44 1.04 -19.80
CA LEU A 4 -1.40 0.55 -18.89
C LEU A 4 -0.53 1.70 -18.38
N ALA A 5 -0.15 2.62 -19.28
CA ALA A 5 0.61 3.82 -18.97
C ALA A 5 -0.19 4.80 -18.10
N ASP A 6 -1.48 5.00 -18.40
CA ASP A 6 -2.37 5.84 -17.59
C ASP A 6 -2.61 5.25 -16.18
N GLY A 7 -2.72 3.92 -16.08
CA GLY A 7 -2.81 3.22 -14.78
C GLY A 7 -1.53 3.34 -13.93
N LEU A 8 -0.36 3.34 -14.56
CA LEU A 8 0.93 3.50 -13.89
C LEU A 8 1.20 4.95 -13.45
N ALA A 9 0.70 5.95 -14.19
CA ALA A 9 0.79 7.36 -13.78
C ALA A 9 -0.07 7.67 -12.55
N ASN A 10 -1.25 7.05 -12.43
CA ASN A 10 -2.08 7.15 -11.22
C ASN A 10 -1.44 6.48 -9.99
N ALA A 11 -0.58 5.47 -10.19
CA ALA A 11 0.06 4.77 -9.09
C ALA A 11 1.04 5.66 -8.30
N ASP A 12 1.80 6.54 -8.95
CA ASP A 12 2.74 7.45 -8.26
C ASP A 12 1.98 8.44 -7.36
N HIS A 13 0.85 8.97 -7.85
CA HIS A 13 -0.01 9.85 -7.05
C HIS A 13 -0.65 9.12 -5.86
N LEU A 14 -1.05 7.86 -6.05
CA LEU A 14 -1.61 7.06 -4.96
C LEU A 14 -0.52 6.64 -3.95
N ALA A 15 0.71 6.36 -4.39
CA ALA A 15 1.86 6.11 -3.50
C ALA A 15 2.18 7.34 -2.64
N GLU A 16 2.27 8.53 -3.25
CA GLU A 16 2.46 9.79 -2.51
C GLU A 16 1.31 10.03 -1.52
N ALA A 17 0.07 9.73 -1.92
CA ALA A 17 -1.08 9.83 -1.03
C ALA A 17 -0.98 8.84 0.14
N LEU A 18 -0.54 7.60 -0.09
CA LEU A 18 -0.30 6.61 0.96
C LEU A 18 0.75 7.11 1.95
N ASP A 19 1.90 7.59 1.48
CA ASP A 19 2.99 8.10 2.34
C ASP A 19 2.52 9.27 3.21
N ILE A 20 1.80 10.23 2.61
CA ILE A 20 1.24 11.37 3.35
C ILE A 20 0.26 10.90 4.43
N ARG A 21 -0.62 9.95 4.11
CA ARG A 21 -1.61 9.41 5.06
C ARG A 21 -0.95 8.65 6.19
N VAL A 22 0.04 7.83 5.88
CA VAL A 22 0.81 7.10 6.88
C VAL A 22 1.54 8.06 7.82
N ALA A 23 2.21 9.09 7.28
CA ALA A 23 2.89 10.09 8.10
C ALA A 23 1.93 10.85 9.04
N LYS A 24 0.73 11.18 8.55
CA LYS A 24 -0.31 11.81 9.38
C LYS A 24 -0.84 10.86 10.46
N ALA A 25 -1.09 9.60 10.13
CA ALA A 25 -1.54 8.59 11.08
C ALA A 25 -0.48 8.38 12.19
N VAL A 26 0.80 8.31 11.85
CA VAL A 26 1.91 8.22 12.83
C VAL A 26 1.97 9.46 13.73
N ASN A 27 1.78 10.66 13.17
CA ASN A 27 1.72 11.88 13.96
C ASN A 27 0.53 11.88 14.94
N CYS A 28 -0.66 11.52 14.47
CA CYS A 28 -1.85 11.38 15.32
C CYS A 28 -1.64 10.35 16.44
N LEU A 29 -1.01 9.22 16.14
CA LEU A 29 -0.64 8.21 17.11
C LEU A 29 0.34 8.75 18.16
N GLY A 30 1.41 9.44 17.75
CA GLY A 30 2.36 10.05 18.69
C GLY A 30 1.70 11.08 19.61
N ARG A 31 0.78 11.90 19.06
CA ARG A 31 -0.04 12.83 19.86
C ARG A 31 -0.96 12.10 20.83
N LEU A 32 -1.51 10.95 20.44
CA LEU A 32 -2.36 10.11 21.30
C LEU A 32 -1.55 9.51 22.45
N GLU A 33 -0.36 8.98 22.17
CA GLU A 33 0.56 8.44 23.18
C GLU A 33 0.99 9.50 24.19
N GLU A 34 1.37 10.70 23.72
CA GLU A 34 1.74 11.81 24.58
C GLU A 34 0.56 12.29 25.45
N ALA A 35 -0.62 12.47 24.84
CA ALA A 35 -1.82 12.87 25.57
C ALA A 35 -2.21 11.84 26.63
N LEU A 36 -2.11 10.54 26.32
CA LEU A 36 -2.40 9.46 27.26
C LEU A 36 -1.37 9.38 28.38
N ALA A 37 -0.08 9.59 28.10
CA ALA A 37 0.98 9.63 29.11
C ALA A 37 0.74 10.78 30.11
N ASN A 38 0.42 11.97 29.60
CA ASN A 38 0.09 13.13 30.43
C ASN A 38 -1.18 12.88 31.28
N ALA A 39 -2.22 12.31 30.68
CA ALA A 39 -3.44 11.95 31.37
C ALA A 39 -3.19 10.89 32.46
N ARG A 40 -2.38 9.87 32.16
CA ARG A 40 -1.98 8.84 33.13
C ARG A 40 -1.22 9.45 34.31
N PHE A 41 -0.34 10.42 34.08
CA PHE A 41 0.39 11.09 35.15
C PHE A 41 -0.55 11.77 36.15
N VAL A 42 -1.53 12.53 35.66
CA VAL A 42 -2.55 13.20 36.48
C VAL A 42 -3.38 12.18 37.27
N VAL A 43 -3.86 11.13 36.60
CA VAL A 43 -4.69 10.10 37.25
C VAL A 43 -3.90 9.31 38.29
N THR A 44 -2.63 8.98 38.03
CA THR A 44 -1.77 8.24 38.97
C THR A 44 -1.43 9.10 40.19
N GLY A 45 -1.19 10.41 40.00
CA GLY A 45 -1.03 11.37 41.10
C GLY A 45 -2.25 11.43 42.03
N ASN A 46 -3.44 11.15 41.48
CA ASN A 46 -4.71 11.13 42.22
C ASN A 46 -5.23 9.72 42.54
N ALA A 47 -4.37 8.69 42.48
CA ALA A 47 -4.79 7.29 42.66
C ALA A 47 -5.42 6.98 44.03
N LYS A 48 -5.18 7.80 45.06
CA LYS A 48 -5.83 7.68 46.37
C LYS A 48 -7.28 8.15 46.36
N VAL A 49 -7.60 9.12 45.51
CA VAL A 49 -8.95 9.69 45.34
C VAL A 49 -9.74 8.83 44.36
N GLU A 50 -9.11 8.44 43.24
CA GLU A 50 -9.77 7.73 42.14
C GLU A 50 -9.03 6.45 41.72
N PRO A 51 -9.03 5.41 42.56
CA PRO A 51 -8.23 4.20 42.35
C PRO A 51 -8.67 3.40 41.11
N HIS A 52 -9.95 3.47 40.73
CA HIS A 52 -10.47 2.74 39.57
C HIS A 52 -10.02 3.36 38.24
N VAL A 53 -9.96 4.70 38.17
CA VAL A 53 -9.47 5.42 37.00
C VAL A 53 -7.97 5.18 36.83
N ALA A 54 -7.22 5.18 37.93
CA ALA A 54 -5.77 4.91 37.94
C ALA A 54 -5.42 3.46 37.54
N LYS A 55 -6.20 2.47 37.98
CA LYS A 55 -5.99 1.07 37.60
C LYS A 55 -6.24 0.79 36.12
N ALA A 56 -7.08 1.59 35.45
CA ALA A 56 -7.38 1.42 34.02
C ALA A 56 -6.30 2.03 33.10
N ALA A 57 -5.56 3.04 33.56
CA ALA A 57 -4.61 3.78 32.73
C ALA A 57 -3.48 2.91 32.13
N PRO A 58 -2.85 1.95 32.84
CA PRO A 58 -1.83 1.08 32.25
C PRO A 58 -2.35 0.19 31.12
N ALA A 59 -3.59 -0.30 31.25
CA ALA A 59 -4.20 -1.13 30.21
C ALA A 59 -4.47 -0.32 28.93
N LEU A 60 -4.80 0.97 29.05
CA LEU A 60 -4.98 1.86 27.89
C LEU A 60 -3.66 2.15 27.18
N GLU A 61 -2.61 2.36 27.97
CA GLU A 61 -1.27 2.59 27.46
C GLU A 61 -0.76 1.35 26.71
N GLU A 62 -0.99 0.15 27.25
CA GLU A 62 -0.66 -1.09 26.55
C GLU A 62 -1.41 -1.21 25.21
N GLN A 63 -2.67 -0.78 25.14
CA GLN A 63 -3.45 -0.81 23.90
C GLN A 63 -2.96 0.21 22.88
N CYS A 64 -2.56 1.42 23.30
CA CYS A 64 -1.97 2.41 22.40
C CYS A 64 -0.63 1.91 21.83
N HIS A 65 0.22 1.29 22.65
CA HIS A 65 1.45 0.66 22.16
C HIS A 65 1.18 -0.50 21.17
N LYS A 66 0.08 -1.25 21.34
CA LYS A 66 -0.34 -2.26 20.36
C LYS A 66 -0.76 -1.62 19.04
N VAL A 67 -1.51 -0.51 19.07
CA VAL A 67 -1.85 0.25 17.86
C VAL A 67 -0.57 0.74 17.17
N ALA A 68 0.40 1.26 17.92
CA ALA A 68 1.69 1.68 17.39
C ALA A 68 2.47 0.56 16.72
N ALA A 69 2.55 -0.61 17.38
CA ALA A 69 3.20 -1.78 16.81
C ALA A 69 2.50 -2.25 15.52
N THR A 70 1.17 -2.23 15.46
CA THR A 70 0.43 -2.57 14.23
C THR A 70 0.61 -1.53 13.13
N MET A 71 0.69 -0.25 13.49
CA MET A 71 0.91 0.85 12.54
C MET A 71 2.31 0.77 11.90
N GLN A 72 3.32 0.31 12.64
CA GLN A 72 4.63 0.01 12.05
C GLN A 72 4.54 -1.09 10.98
N GLY A 73 3.72 -2.12 11.19
CA GLY A 73 3.47 -3.14 10.16
C GLY A 73 2.79 -2.57 8.91
N VAL A 74 1.95 -1.54 9.06
CA VAL A 74 1.34 -0.83 7.93
C VAL A 74 2.36 0.01 7.17
N LEU A 75 3.23 0.74 7.87
CA LEU A 75 4.36 1.48 7.30
C LEU A 75 5.22 0.57 6.41
N ASP A 76 5.71 -0.52 6.99
CA ASP A 76 6.60 -1.45 6.29
C ASP A 76 5.91 -2.06 5.05
N ALA A 77 4.61 -2.38 5.16
CA ALA A 77 3.84 -2.92 4.05
C ALA A 77 3.62 -1.90 2.93
N VAL A 78 3.30 -0.64 3.27
CA VAL A 78 3.13 0.45 2.29
C VAL A 78 4.44 0.72 1.55
N ASP A 79 5.54 0.88 2.27
CA ASP A 79 6.87 1.12 1.71
C ASP A 79 7.25 0.02 0.71
N GLN A 80 7.08 -1.24 1.12
CA GLN A 80 7.39 -2.40 0.28
C GLN A 80 6.50 -2.46 -0.97
N THR A 81 5.20 -2.13 -0.85
CA THR A 81 4.28 -2.11 -2.00
C THR A 81 4.65 -0.99 -2.98
N CYS A 82 5.02 0.19 -2.48
CA CYS A 82 5.45 1.31 -3.33
C CYS A 82 6.73 0.97 -4.12
N VAL A 83 7.73 0.40 -3.44
CA VAL A 83 8.99 -0.05 -4.09
C VAL A 83 8.71 -1.09 -5.18
N GLN A 84 7.90 -2.11 -4.88
CA GLN A 84 7.56 -3.15 -5.86
C GLN A 84 6.83 -2.57 -7.07
N ARG A 85 5.88 -1.64 -6.85
CA ARG A 85 5.12 -1.04 -7.94
C ARG A 85 5.96 -0.15 -8.85
N HIS A 86 6.94 0.57 -8.29
CA HIS A 86 7.93 1.28 -9.10
C HIS A 86 8.79 0.31 -9.94
N GLY A 87 9.19 -0.83 -9.36
CA GLY A 87 9.91 -1.89 -10.08
C GLY A 87 9.08 -2.47 -11.22
N LEU A 88 7.82 -2.82 -10.97
CA LEU A 88 6.87 -3.33 -11.97
C LEU A 88 6.71 -2.33 -13.13
N ARG A 89 6.60 -1.03 -12.84
CA ARG A 89 6.52 0.01 -13.88
C ARG A 89 7.75 0.02 -14.78
N ALA A 90 8.94 -0.08 -14.19
CA ALA A 90 10.18 -0.11 -14.96
C ALA A 90 10.22 -1.34 -15.88
N SER A 91 9.87 -2.52 -15.35
CA SER A 91 9.79 -3.77 -16.13
C SER A 91 8.79 -3.66 -17.28
N VAL A 92 7.60 -3.11 -17.02
CA VAL A 92 6.57 -2.87 -18.04
C VAL A 92 7.05 -1.89 -19.13
N SER A 93 7.72 -0.82 -18.74
CA SER A 93 8.24 0.18 -19.70
C SER A 93 9.32 -0.43 -20.59
N ILE A 94 10.19 -1.27 -20.02
CA ILE A 94 11.21 -2.02 -20.77
C ILE A 94 10.53 -3.00 -21.73
N ALA A 95 9.52 -3.74 -21.29
CA ALA A 95 8.79 -4.67 -22.14
C ALA A 95 8.09 -3.96 -23.32
N GLN A 96 7.55 -2.76 -23.10
CA GLN A 96 6.98 -1.94 -24.18
C GLN A 96 8.04 -1.50 -25.20
N LEU A 97 9.21 -1.04 -24.74
CA LEU A 97 10.33 -0.66 -25.62
C LEU A 97 10.85 -1.86 -26.42
N GLN A 98 10.94 -3.03 -25.78
CA GLN A 98 11.31 -4.28 -26.45
C GLN A 98 10.27 -4.66 -27.50
N ALA A 99 8.97 -4.64 -27.16
CA ALA A 99 7.90 -4.95 -28.10
C ALA A 99 7.88 -3.99 -29.31
N GLU A 100 8.06 -2.68 -29.10
CA GLU A 100 8.15 -1.71 -30.20
C GLU A 100 9.36 -2.01 -31.11
N SER A 101 10.51 -2.31 -30.50
CA SER A 101 11.74 -2.61 -31.24
C SER A 101 11.59 -3.88 -32.07
N VAL A 102 10.96 -4.93 -31.53
CA VAL A 102 10.68 -6.18 -32.24
C VAL A 102 9.70 -5.95 -33.38
N CYS A 103 8.61 -5.22 -33.15
CA CYS A 103 7.65 -4.90 -34.21
C CYS A 103 8.28 -4.09 -35.35
N ARG A 104 9.16 -3.13 -35.03
CA ARG A 104 9.89 -2.35 -36.04
C ARG A 104 10.86 -3.22 -36.82
N PHE A 105 11.62 -4.09 -36.14
CA PHE A 105 12.53 -5.03 -36.77
C PHE A 105 11.80 -6.01 -37.70
N ALA A 106 10.69 -6.60 -37.24
CA ALA A 106 9.87 -7.49 -38.05
C ALA A 106 9.29 -6.79 -39.29
N ALA A 107 8.89 -5.51 -39.18
CA ALA A 107 8.44 -4.73 -40.32
C ALA A 107 9.56 -4.49 -41.36
N ASP A 108 10.76 -4.11 -40.90
CA ASP A 108 11.92 -3.89 -41.77
C ASP A 108 12.40 -5.20 -42.45
N THR A 109 12.29 -6.34 -41.75
CA THR A 109 12.49 -7.69 -42.28
C THR A 109 11.47 -8.04 -43.37
N ILE A 110 10.17 -7.83 -43.12
CA ILE A 110 9.09 -8.16 -44.08
C ILE A 110 9.18 -7.29 -45.35
N ASP A 111 9.64 -6.05 -45.22
CA ASP A 111 9.87 -5.13 -46.37
C ASP A 111 11.09 -5.53 -47.23
N GLY A 112 11.76 -6.65 -46.93
CA GLY A 112 12.84 -7.22 -47.74
C GLY A 112 14.15 -6.46 -47.65
N ARG A 113 14.37 -5.71 -46.57
CA ARG A 113 15.59 -4.92 -46.35
C ARG A 113 16.73 -5.73 -45.72
N GLU A 114 16.46 -6.96 -45.28
CA GLU A 114 17.42 -7.85 -44.62
C GLU A 114 17.46 -9.26 -45.26
N ASP A 115 18.54 -10.00 -45.01
CA ASP A 115 18.73 -11.39 -45.45
C ASP A 115 17.76 -12.36 -44.74
N PRO A 116 17.04 -13.25 -45.47
CA PRO A 116 15.98 -14.09 -44.91
C PRO A 116 16.39 -15.04 -43.77
N GLU A 117 17.58 -15.65 -43.86
CA GLU A 117 18.06 -16.58 -42.81
C GLU A 117 18.44 -15.81 -41.54
N THR A 118 19.10 -14.66 -41.71
CA THR A 118 19.43 -13.74 -40.60
C THR A 118 18.16 -13.17 -39.95
N SER A 119 17.14 -12.84 -40.74
CA SER A 119 15.83 -12.35 -40.28
C SER A 119 15.03 -13.38 -39.49
N SER A 120 15.02 -14.65 -39.91
CA SER A 120 14.28 -15.71 -39.22
C SER A 120 14.88 -16.01 -37.83
N ALA A 121 16.20 -16.15 -37.75
CA ALA A 121 16.91 -16.38 -36.49
C ALA A 121 16.80 -15.18 -35.53
N ALA A 122 16.90 -13.96 -36.05
CA ALA A 122 16.69 -12.74 -35.27
C ALA A 122 15.25 -12.65 -34.76
N THR A 123 14.25 -12.98 -35.59
CA THR A 123 12.84 -12.95 -35.17
C THR A 123 12.54 -13.99 -34.08
N GLN A 124 13.07 -15.21 -34.19
CA GLN A 124 12.95 -16.21 -33.11
C GLN A 124 13.59 -15.76 -31.80
N ALA A 125 14.81 -15.21 -31.84
CA ALA A 125 15.49 -14.70 -30.66
C ALA A 125 14.74 -13.53 -30.00
N LEU A 126 14.14 -12.67 -30.82
CA LEU A 126 13.32 -11.54 -30.36
C LEU A 126 12.00 -12.00 -29.74
N VAL A 127 11.32 -12.98 -30.33
CA VAL A 127 10.11 -13.55 -29.73
C VAL A 127 10.42 -14.27 -28.43
N GLN A 128 11.49 -15.08 -28.37
CA GLN A 128 11.91 -15.73 -27.13
C GLN A 128 12.22 -14.70 -26.02
N THR A 129 12.82 -13.57 -26.39
CA THR A 129 13.09 -12.47 -25.44
C THR A 129 11.79 -11.85 -24.93
N LEU A 130 10.78 -11.69 -25.79
CA LEU A 130 9.46 -11.18 -25.40
C LEU A 130 8.69 -12.16 -24.51
N GLU A 131 8.73 -13.46 -24.81
CA GLU A 131 8.13 -14.51 -23.97
C GLU A 131 8.73 -14.49 -22.56
N ASN A 132 10.07 -14.47 -22.45
CA ASN A 132 10.76 -14.37 -21.17
C ASN A 132 10.39 -13.07 -20.42
N GLY A 133 10.19 -11.96 -21.15
CA GLY A 133 9.73 -10.69 -20.59
C GLY A 133 8.30 -10.76 -20.06
N ILE A 134 7.40 -11.46 -20.76
CA ILE A 134 6.01 -11.68 -20.34
C ILE A 134 5.94 -12.53 -19.08
N ASP A 135 6.71 -13.63 -19.02
CA ASP A 135 6.79 -14.48 -17.85
C ASP A 135 7.31 -13.72 -16.63
N SER A 136 8.36 -12.91 -16.82
CA SER A 136 8.88 -12.05 -15.75
C SER A 136 7.84 -11.02 -15.27
N MET A 137 7.06 -10.41 -16.18
CA MET A 137 5.98 -9.50 -15.81
C MET A 137 4.86 -10.21 -15.04
N HIS A 138 4.56 -11.47 -15.39
CA HIS A 138 3.60 -12.28 -14.66
C HIS A 138 4.01 -12.48 -13.20
N THR A 139 5.25 -12.88 -12.96
CA THR A 139 5.78 -13.02 -11.60
C THR A 139 5.70 -11.70 -10.82
N CYS A 140 6.12 -10.58 -11.42
CA CYS A 140 6.07 -9.29 -10.75
C CYS A 140 4.63 -8.82 -10.44
N LEU A 141 3.64 -9.14 -11.29
CA LEU A 141 2.24 -8.81 -11.07
C LEU A 141 1.62 -9.64 -9.94
N ASP A 142 1.98 -10.92 -9.83
CA ASP A 142 1.51 -11.77 -8.75
C ASP A 142 2.13 -11.37 -7.41
N ASP A 143 3.43 -11.03 -7.39
CA ASP A 143 4.09 -10.48 -6.21
C ASP A 143 3.43 -9.17 -5.73
N ASP A 144 3.13 -8.25 -6.66
CA ASP A 144 2.47 -6.97 -6.36
C ASP A 144 1.04 -7.18 -5.81
N ARG A 145 0.30 -8.18 -6.32
CA ARG A 145 -1.02 -8.56 -5.77
C ARG A 145 -0.93 -9.10 -4.35
N ASP A 146 0.04 -9.96 -4.09
CA ASP A 146 0.22 -10.54 -2.76
C ASP A 146 0.67 -9.49 -1.74
N GLN A 147 1.52 -8.55 -2.15
CA GLN A 147 1.89 -7.43 -1.31
C GLN A 147 0.72 -6.47 -1.03
N ALA A 148 -0.09 -6.15 -2.05
CA ALA A 148 -1.28 -5.33 -1.86
C ALA A 148 -2.29 -6.00 -0.89
N ARG A 149 -2.45 -7.32 -0.97
CA ARG A 149 -3.25 -8.10 0.00
C ARG A 149 -2.65 -8.04 1.39
N HIS A 150 -1.33 -8.17 1.52
CA HIS A 150 -0.63 -8.06 2.79
C HIS A 150 -0.85 -6.69 3.44
N MET A 151 -0.66 -5.61 2.69
CA MET A 151 -0.92 -4.24 3.14
C MET A 151 -2.37 -4.07 3.62
N SER A 152 -3.36 -4.54 2.84
CA SER A 152 -4.77 -4.48 3.25
C SER A 152 -5.04 -5.25 4.55
N ALA A 153 -4.39 -6.40 4.74
CA ALA A 153 -4.51 -7.16 5.99
C ALA A 153 -3.93 -6.42 7.20
N GLN A 154 -2.77 -5.74 7.04
CA GLN A 154 -2.16 -4.93 8.10
C GLN A 154 -3.05 -3.73 8.49
N ILE A 155 -3.63 -3.04 7.51
CA ILE A 155 -4.55 -1.93 7.75
C ILE A 155 -5.78 -2.41 8.53
N LYS A 156 -6.40 -3.53 8.11
CA LYS A 156 -7.54 -4.13 8.82
C LYS A 156 -7.20 -4.56 10.25
N ALA A 157 -6.01 -5.10 10.48
CA ALA A 157 -5.54 -5.46 11.82
C ALA A 157 -5.39 -4.22 12.72
N THR A 158 -4.83 -3.14 12.16
CA THR A 158 -4.67 -1.86 12.84
C THR A 158 -6.02 -1.23 13.19
N GLU A 159 -6.97 -1.22 12.25
CA GLU A 159 -8.34 -0.75 12.49
C GLU A 159 -9.04 -1.53 13.61
N SER A 160 -8.88 -2.85 13.65
CA SER A 160 -9.46 -3.70 14.69
C SER A 160 -8.91 -3.33 16.07
N THR A 161 -7.59 -3.17 16.16
CA THR A 161 -6.90 -2.75 17.39
C THR A 161 -7.34 -1.34 17.82
N LEU A 162 -7.47 -0.42 16.86
CA LEU A 162 -7.92 0.94 17.12
C LEU A 162 -9.39 0.99 17.59
N LYS A 163 -10.27 0.14 17.06
CA LYS A 163 -11.66 0.03 17.54
C LYS A 163 -11.72 -0.37 19.01
N VAL A 164 -10.90 -1.34 19.43
CA VAL A 164 -10.79 -1.74 20.84
C VAL A 164 -10.27 -0.57 21.69
N THR A 165 -9.21 0.10 21.24
CA THR A 165 -8.61 1.24 21.93
C THR A 165 -9.61 2.39 22.09
N THR A 166 -10.36 2.72 21.04
CA THR A 166 -11.42 3.73 21.05
C THR A 166 -12.49 3.43 22.09
N LEU A 167 -12.95 2.17 22.17
CA LEU A 167 -13.95 1.76 23.15
C LEU A 167 -13.43 1.88 24.58
N LEU A 168 -12.17 1.51 24.82
CA LEU A 168 -11.56 1.60 26.14
C LEU A 168 -11.34 3.06 26.57
N LEU A 169 -10.84 3.91 25.67
CA LEU A 169 -10.65 5.34 25.92
C LEU A 169 -11.97 6.04 26.22
N ARG A 170 -13.04 5.75 25.47
CA ARG A 170 -14.38 6.30 25.75
C ARG A 170 -14.92 5.87 27.12
N LYS A 171 -14.73 4.60 27.50
CA LYS A 171 -15.12 4.11 28.82
C LYS A 171 -14.34 4.80 29.93
N TRP A 172 -13.02 4.94 29.76
CA TRP A 172 -12.17 5.60 30.73
C TRP A 172 -12.50 7.09 30.88
N ARG A 173 -12.76 7.78 29.77
CA ARG A 173 -13.29 9.15 29.76
C ARG A 173 -14.57 9.26 30.57
N SER A 174 -15.54 8.35 30.38
CA SER A 174 -16.79 8.37 31.13
C SER A 174 -16.58 8.16 32.64
N LEU A 175 -15.53 7.44 33.05
CA LEU A 175 -15.15 7.35 34.46
C LEU A 175 -14.57 8.67 34.97
N ILE A 176 -13.75 9.34 34.16
CA ILE A 176 -13.17 10.67 34.50
C ILE A 176 -14.26 11.74 34.60
N GLU A 177 -15.27 11.72 33.73
CA GLU A 177 -16.37 12.69 33.78
C GLU A 177 -17.21 12.59 35.06
N LYS A 178 -17.19 11.43 35.72
CA LYS A 178 -17.93 11.14 36.96
C LYS A 178 -17.07 11.21 38.21
N SER A 179 -15.77 11.47 38.05
CA SER A 179 -14.82 11.46 39.15
C SER A 179 -14.52 12.88 39.66
N ASP A 180 -13.93 12.94 40.86
CA ASP A 180 -13.52 14.21 41.46
C ASP A 180 -12.35 14.87 40.71
N ILE A 181 -11.65 14.12 39.86
CA ILE A 181 -10.47 14.58 39.09
C ILE A 181 -10.81 15.19 37.72
N ARG A 182 -12.10 15.42 37.45
CA ARG A 182 -12.58 15.91 36.16
C ARG A 182 -11.93 17.24 35.77
N HIS A 183 -11.76 18.14 36.73
CA HIS A 183 -11.24 19.49 36.47
C HIS A 183 -9.75 19.47 36.12
N GLU A 184 -8.98 18.60 36.79
CA GLU A 184 -7.56 18.35 36.51
C GLU A 184 -7.34 17.75 35.12
N MET A 185 -8.35 17.05 34.59
CA MET A 185 -8.33 16.41 33.28
C MET A 185 -8.92 17.28 32.16
N GLU A 186 -9.50 18.45 32.48
CA GLU A 186 -10.28 19.28 31.54
C GLU A 186 -9.48 19.74 30.32
N ALA A 187 -8.19 20.02 30.49
CA ALA A 187 -7.31 20.43 29.39
C ALA A 187 -6.79 19.24 28.54
N LEU A 188 -6.73 18.03 29.11
CA LEU A 188 -6.13 16.85 28.46
C LEU A 188 -7.15 16.04 27.67
N LEU A 189 -8.39 15.99 28.15
CA LEU A 189 -9.47 15.22 27.53
C LEU A 189 -9.78 15.62 26.08
N PRO A 190 -9.86 16.94 25.72
CA PRO A 190 -10.06 17.34 24.33
C PRO A 190 -8.90 16.94 23.43
N VAL A 191 -7.65 17.07 23.91
CA VAL A 191 -6.45 16.69 23.13
C VAL A 191 -6.45 15.20 22.81
N LEU A 192 -6.86 14.38 23.78
CA LEU A 192 -6.96 12.93 23.61
C LEU A 192 -8.07 12.56 22.61
N ASP A 193 -9.23 13.21 22.68
CA ASP A 193 -10.31 13.00 21.71
C ASP A 193 -9.89 13.40 20.30
N ASP A 194 -9.26 14.57 20.15
CA ASP A 194 -8.82 15.09 18.85
C ASP A 194 -7.74 14.19 18.22
N ALA A 195 -6.79 13.71 19.02
CA ALA A 195 -5.76 12.79 18.55
C ALA A 195 -6.36 11.45 18.10
N LEU A 196 -7.32 10.92 18.88
CA LEU A 196 -8.03 9.68 18.55
C LEU A 196 -8.89 9.83 17.29
N ALA A 197 -9.64 10.93 17.17
CA ALA A 197 -10.47 11.21 16.01
C ALA A 197 -9.61 11.37 14.75
N GLY A 198 -8.51 12.12 14.84
CA GLY A 198 -7.56 12.25 13.74
C GLY A 198 -6.95 10.90 13.32
N LEU A 199 -6.58 10.05 14.27
CA LEU A 199 -6.05 8.72 13.96
C LEU A 199 -7.09 7.82 13.26
N VAL A 200 -8.35 7.86 13.69
CA VAL A 200 -9.44 7.12 13.04
C VAL A 200 -9.67 7.61 11.61
N ASP A 201 -9.72 8.93 11.41
CA ASP A 201 -9.94 9.53 10.09
C ASP A 201 -8.79 9.23 9.13
N GLU A 202 -7.54 9.33 9.58
CA GLU A 202 -6.38 9.03 8.75
C GLU A 202 -6.26 7.54 8.41
N LEU A 203 -6.63 6.63 9.33
CA LEU A 203 -6.68 5.20 9.02
C LEU A 203 -7.79 4.83 8.04
N ALA A 204 -8.96 5.47 8.13
CA ALA A 204 -10.01 5.29 7.13
C ALA A 204 -9.54 5.79 5.75
N GLY A 205 -8.91 6.97 5.69
CA GLY A 205 -8.33 7.48 4.46
C GLY A 205 -7.20 6.60 3.91
N LEU A 206 -6.41 5.98 4.79
CA LEU A 206 -5.37 5.04 4.41
C LEU A 206 -5.96 3.76 3.82
N HIS A 207 -7.05 3.24 4.39
CA HIS A 207 -7.79 2.11 3.84
C HIS A 207 -8.28 2.40 2.42
N ASP A 208 -8.98 3.51 2.23
CA ASP A 208 -9.53 3.90 0.93
C ASP A 208 -8.42 4.07 -0.12
N THR A 209 -7.31 4.69 0.27
CA THR A 209 -6.15 4.89 -0.62
C THR A 209 -5.48 3.56 -0.94
N ALA A 210 -5.34 2.66 0.03
CA ALA A 210 -4.78 1.33 -0.17
C ALA A 210 -5.68 0.44 -1.06
N GLU A 211 -7.00 0.55 -0.93
CA GLU A 211 -7.96 -0.13 -1.80
C GLU A 211 -7.88 0.41 -3.24
N ALA A 212 -7.77 1.73 -3.41
CA ALA A 212 -7.56 2.35 -4.72
C ALA A 212 -6.20 1.94 -5.33
N PHE A 213 -5.14 1.88 -4.51
CA PHE A 213 -3.82 1.44 -4.93
C PHE A 213 -3.80 -0.03 -5.36
N ALA A 214 -4.50 -0.91 -4.63
CA ALA A 214 -4.68 -2.31 -4.98
C ALA A 214 -5.60 -2.50 -6.20
N GLY A 215 -6.63 -1.66 -6.36
CA GLY A 215 -7.52 -1.65 -7.53
C GLY A 215 -6.83 -1.11 -8.80
N GLY A 216 -5.78 -0.29 -8.63
CA GLY A 216 -4.90 0.19 -9.69
C GLY A 216 -3.93 -0.87 -10.23
N VAL A 217 -4.01 -2.13 -9.76
CA VAL A 217 -3.30 -3.25 -10.38
C VAL A 217 -3.77 -3.40 -11.81
N VAL A 218 -2.96 -2.84 -12.69
CA VAL A 218 -3.20 -2.81 -14.11
C VAL A 218 -3.36 -4.23 -14.61
N ALA A 219 -4.52 -4.53 -15.22
CA ALA A 219 -4.70 -5.75 -15.98
C ALA A 219 -3.77 -5.68 -17.21
N PHE A 220 -2.57 -6.21 -17.07
CA PHE A 220 -1.74 -6.53 -18.21
C PHE A 220 -2.38 -7.73 -18.92
N GLU A 221 -2.97 -7.48 -20.10
CA GLU A 221 -3.61 -8.51 -20.94
C GLU A 221 -2.54 -9.36 -21.64
N SER A 222 -1.74 -10.08 -20.84
CA SER A 222 -0.66 -10.96 -21.33
C SER A 222 -1.17 -11.98 -22.34
N ALA A 223 -2.38 -12.50 -22.15
CA ALA A 223 -2.99 -13.46 -23.06
C ALA A 223 -3.25 -12.90 -24.47
N GLU A 224 -3.45 -11.59 -24.61
CA GLU A 224 -3.61 -10.94 -25.90
C GLU A 224 -2.26 -10.64 -26.57
N LEU A 225 -1.25 -10.27 -25.77
CA LEU A 225 0.12 -10.11 -26.24
C LEU A 225 0.72 -11.46 -26.69
N GLN A 226 0.55 -12.52 -25.90
CA GLN A 226 0.99 -13.88 -26.23
C GLN A 226 0.38 -14.35 -27.56
N ARG A 227 -0.93 -14.16 -27.73
CA ARG A 227 -1.64 -14.52 -28.96
C ARG A 227 -1.14 -13.73 -30.18
N SER A 228 -0.73 -12.48 -29.98
CA SER A 228 -0.12 -11.65 -31.03
C SER A 228 1.29 -12.15 -31.39
N LEU A 229 2.09 -12.58 -30.41
CA LEU A 229 3.40 -13.18 -30.64
C LEU A 229 3.31 -14.53 -31.36
N ASP A 230 2.39 -15.40 -30.93
CA ASP A 230 2.11 -16.67 -31.59
C ASP A 230 1.73 -16.46 -33.07
N THR A 231 0.95 -15.41 -33.35
CA THR A 231 0.58 -15.04 -34.72
C THR A 231 1.80 -14.62 -35.54
N ILE A 232 2.70 -13.79 -34.99
CA ILE A 232 3.94 -13.35 -35.66
C ILE A 232 4.87 -14.54 -35.94
N LEU A 233 5.01 -15.47 -35.01
CA LEU A 233 5.77 -16.72 -35.21
C LEU A 233 5.17 -17.59 -36.32
N SER A 234 3.84 -17.71 -36.35
CA SER A 234 3.14 -18.51 -37.36
C SER A 234 3.30 -17.93 -38.78
N LEU A 235 3.41 -16.60 -38.92
CA LEU A 235 3.59 -15.95 -40.21
C LEU A 235 5.02 -16.09 -40.75
N ASN A 236 6.03 -16.05 -39.88
CA ASN A 236 7.43 -16.24 -40.28
C ASN A 236 7.78 -17.69 -40.63
N THR A 237 7.04 -18.67 -40.09
CA THR A 237 7.23 -20.10 -40.44
C THR A 237 6.62 -20.49 -41.77
N VAL A 238 5.71 -19.68 -42.34
CA VAL A 238 5.10 -19.90 -43.67
C VAL A 238 5.89 -19.21 -44.79
N ALA A 239 6.73 -18.23 -44.46
CA ALA A 239 7.52 -17.44 -45.41
C ALA A 239 8.95 -17.97 -45.66
N ALA A 240 9.41 -18.95 -44.88
CA ALA A 240 10.68 -19.67 -45.05
C ALA A 240 10.49 -20.96 -45.88
#